data_AF-A0A6L9IPD5-F1
#
_entry.id   AF-A0A6L9IPD5-F1
#
_cell.length_a   1.000
_cell.length_b   1.000
_cell.length_c   1.000
_cell.angle_alpha   90.00
_cell.angle_beta   90.00
_cell.angle_gamma   90.00
#
_symmetry.space_group_name_H-M   'P 1'
#
loop_
_entity.id
_entity.type
_entity.pdbx_description
1 polymer ?
#
loop_
_entity_poly.entity_id
_entity_poly.type
_entity_poly.pdbx_seq_one_letter_code
_entity_poly.pdbx_strand_id
1 'polypeptide(L)'
;MSSEGTLLRTQTRLATLAQRAAHIFSVENPTTYQEIVQRVNGRSIDVLLIGIGWLRVAMVDCCVCIYPLPTRDQGVLTYVALTPDTLIALIEERLTLMDAFFRGDLIVQVGSAVLHVAYEYCRQIADTARQSRRLQWVIFRFRNTLCRHTRRTDSGRE
;
A
#
# COMPACT_ATOMS: atom_id res chain seq x y z
N MET A 1 -5.33 -5.33 -26.97
CA MET A 1 -5.90 -4.85 -25.69
C MET A 1 -5.24 -3.53 -25.36
N SER A 2 -5.99 -2.47 -25.06
CA SER A 2 -5.39 -1.16 -24.73
C SER A 2 -4.56 -1.23 -23.44
N SER A 3 -3.48 -0.46 -23.39
CA SER A 3 -2.61 -0.32 -22.22
C SER A 3 -3.39 0.10 -20.97
N GLU A 4 -4.38 0.99 -21.13
CA GLU A 4 -5.29 1.45 -20.08
C GLU A 4 -6.11 0.31 -19.44
N GLY A 5 -6.65 -0.60 -20.25
CA GLY A 5 -7.41 -1.75 -19.75
C GLY A 5 -6.56 -2.75 -18.95
N THR A 6 -5.25 -2.78 -19.20
CA THR A 6 -4.32 -3.63 -18.43
C THR A 6 -3.95 -2.99 -17.10
N LEU A 7 -3.72 -1.68 -17.08
CA LEU A 7 -3.39 -0.93 -15.86
C LEU A 7 -4.52 -0.98 -14.83
N LEU A 8 -5.76 -0.70 -15.25
CA LEU A 8 -6.92 -0.73 -14.34
C LEU A 8 -7.17 -2.13 -13.75
N ARG A 9 -6.91 -3.19 -14.53
CA ARG A 9 -7.00 -4.58 -14.04
C ARG A 9 -5.93 -4.88 -13.00
N THR A 10 -4.70 -4.44 -13.23
CA THR A 10 -3.60 -4.59 -12.25
C THR A 10 -3.93 -3.82 -10.97
N GLN A 11 -4.35 -2.55 -11.06
CA GLN A 11 -4.75 -1.72 -9.91
C GLN A 11 -5.88 -2.38 -9.10
N THR A 12 -6.97 -2.79 -9.76
CA THR A 12 -8.09 -3.46 -9.11
C THR A 12 -7.66 -4.73 -8.37
N ARG A 13 -6.73 -5.49 -8.96
CA ARG A 13 -6.19 -6.70 -8.34
C ARG A 13 -5.33 -6.39 -7.13
N LEU A 14 -4.50 -5.34 -7.20
CA LEU A 14 -3.70 -4.88 -6.06
C LEU A 14 -4.59 -4.36 -4.92
N ALA A 15 -5.61 -3.55 -5.24
CA ALA A 15 -6.60 -3.07 -4.28
C ALA A 15 -7.29 -4.25 -3.57
N THR A 16 -7.74 -5.25 -4.33
CA THR A 16 -8.38 -6.47 -3.79
C THR A 16 -7.44 -7.23 -2.83
N LEU A 17 -6.17 -7.38 -3.19
CA LEU A 17 -5.19 -8.06 -2.36
C LEU A 17 -4.90 -7.27 -1.08
N ALA A 18 -4.76 -5.95 -1.18
CA ALA A 18 -4.56 -5.09 -0.03
C ALA A 18 -5.78 -5.10 0.91
N GLN A 19 -7.01 -5.08 0.37
CA GLN A 19 -8.24 -5.15 1.16
C GLN A 19 -8.31 -6.47 1.93
N ARG A 20 -7.91 -7.57 1.28
CA ARG A 20 -7.81 -8.89 1.91
C ARG A 20 -6.74 -8.91 3.02
N ALA A 21 -5.60 -8.25 2.83
CA ALA A 21 -4.58 -8.13 3.87
C ALA A 21 -5.13 -7.37 5.08
N ALA A 22 -5.80 -6.24 4.86
CA ALA A 22 -6.43 -5.46 5.94
C ALA A 22 -7.47 -6.29 6.71
N HIS A 23 -8.32 -7.05 6.02
CA HIS A 23 -9.29 -7.94 6.65
C HIS A 23 -8.66 -9.08 7.45
N ILE A 24 -7.59 -9.71 6.93
CA ILE A 24 -6.87 -10.75 7.68
C ILE A 24 -6.26 -10.14 8.95
N PHE A 25 -5.62 -8.98 8.82
CA PHE A 25 -5.01 -8.29 9.95
C PHE A 25 -6.06 -7.89 11.01
N SER A 26 -7.25 -7.43 10.60
CA SER A 26 -8.34 -7.11 11.55
C SER A 26 -8.85 -8.32 12.32
N VAL A 27 -8.82 -9.51 11.73
CA VAL A 27 -9.26 -10.76 12.38
C VAL A 27 -8.18 -11.33 13.29
N GLU A 28 -6.93 -11.29 12.85
CA GLU A 28 -5.81 -11.89 13.60
C GLU A 28 -5.29 -10.99 14.72
N ASN A 29 -5.43 -9.66 14.57
CA ASN A 29 -4.89 -8.67 15.51
C ASN A 29 -5.93 -7.56 15.79
N PRO A 30 -7.09 -7.90 16.37
CA PRO A 30 -8.23 -6.99 16.48
C PRO A 30 -7.91 -5.76 17.32
N THR A 31 -7.17 -5.90 18.43
CA THR A 31 -6.82 -4.78 19.32
C THR A 31 -5.93 -3.76 18.61
N THR A 32 -4.81 -4.21 18.03
CA THR A 32 -3.88 -3.34 17.29
C THR A 32 -4.57 -2.71 16.08
N TYR A 33 -5.41 -3.47 15.36
CA TYR A 33 -6.20 -2.94 14.26
C TYR A 33 -7.13 -1.81 14.70
N GLN A 34 -7.89 -2.01 15.79
CA GLN A 34 -8.78 -0.98 16.31
C GLN A 34 -8.02 0.28 16.76
N GLU A 35 -6.88 0.13 17.45
CA GLU A 35 -6.04 1.25 17.87
C GLU A 35 -5.55 2.08 16.67
N ILE A 36 -5.04 1.40 15.63
CA ILE A 36 -4.58 2.05 14.40
C ILE A 36 -5.74 2.82 13.77
N VAL A 37 -6.86 2.13 13.52
CA VAL A 37 -7.95 2.70 12.75
C VAL A 37 -8.66 3.83 13.50
N GLN A 38 -8.82 3.73 14.82
CA GLN A 38 -9.38 4.82 15.63
C GLN A 38 -8.53 6.09 15.56
N ARG A 39 -7.20 5.96 15.65
CA ARG A 39 -6.30 7.12 15.63
C ARG A 39 -6.27 7.84 14.28
N VAL A 40 -6.55 7.13 13.20
CA VAL A 40 -6.53 7.67 11.84
C VAL A 40 -7.91 7.64 11.16
N ASN A 41 -8.98 7.52 11.93
CA ASN A 41 -10.34 7.49 11.40
C ASN A 41 -10.68 8.81 10.67
N GLY A 42 -11.41 8.69 9.55
CA GLY A 42 -11.74 9.82 8.68
C GLY A 42 -10.57 10.31 7.82
N ARG A 43 -9.44 9.60 7.80
CA ARG A 43 -8.26 9.95 7.02
C ARG A 43 -8.10 9.06 5.79
N SER A 44 -7.44 9.58 4.76
CA SER A 44 -7.08 8.80 3.59
C SER A 44 -5.67 9.11 3.10
N ILE A 45 -5.06 8.09 2.50
CA ILE A 45 -3.75 8.12 1.87
C ILE A 45 -3.92 7.72 0.40
N ASP A 46 -3.44 8.57 -0.49
CA ASP A 46 -3.34 8.25 -1.91
C ASP A 46 -1.93 7.76 -2.22
N VAL A 47 -1.83 6.52 -2.69
CA VAL A 47 -0.57 5.85 -3.03
C VAL A 47 -0.46 5.74 -4.55
N LEU A 48 0.46 6.48 -5.15
CA LEU A 48 0.86 6.33 -6.54
C LEU A 48 1.96 5.27 -6.65
N LEU A 49 1.65 4.17 -7.32
CA LEU A 49 2.64 3.20 -7.78
C LEU A 49 3.07 3.58 -9.20
N ILE A 50 4.28 4.11 -9.34
CA ILE A 50 4.79 4.64 -10.62
C ILE A 50 4.76 3.53 -11.68
N GLY A 51 4.16 3.80 -12.84
CA GLY A 51 4.01 2.82 -13.93
C GLY A 51 2.84 1.83 -13.77
N ILE A 52 2.08 1.91 -12.66
CA ILE A 52 0.84 1.15 -12.42
C ILE A 52 -0.34 2.10 -12.26
N GLY A 53 -0.19 3.11 -11.40
CA GLY A 53 -1.16 4.15 -11.09
C GLY A 53 -1.57 4.15 -9.62
N TRP A 54 -2.76 4.65 -9.32
CA TRP A 54 -3.14 5.05 -7.96
C TRP A 54 -3.88 3.94 -7.20
N LEU A 55 -3.72 3.97 -5.87
CA LEU A 55 -4.51 3.23 -4.91
C LEU A 55 -4.85 4.18 -3.76
N ARG A 56 -6.11 4.25 -3.36
CA ARG A 56 -6.52 5.00 -2.17
C ARG A 56 -6.72 4.03 -1.02
N VAL A 57 -6.11 4.34 0.12
CA VAL A 57 -6.37 3.67 1.41
C VAL A 57 -7.11 4.68 2.29
N ALA A 58 -8.37 4.42 2.58
CA ALA A 58 -9.20 5.26 3.43
C ALA A 58 -9.58 4.53 4.71
N MET A 59 -9.66 5.27 5.80
CA MET A 59 -10.13 4.76 7.08
C MET A 59 -11.49 5.41 7.36
N VAL A 60 -12.55 4.64 7.19
CA VAL A 60 -13.95 5.08 7.25
C VAL A 60 -14.71 4.14 8.17
N ASP A 61 -15.52 4.67 9.08
CA ASP A 61 -16.34 3.91 10.03
C ASP A 61 -15.57 2.82 10.78
N CYS A 62 -14.38 3.18 11.28
CA CYS A 62 -13.48 2.26 11.98
C CYS A 62 -13.03 1.05 11.13
N CYS A 63 -13.08 1.16 9.81
CA CYS A 63 -12.63 0.14 8.86
C CYS A 63 -11.65 0.70 7.83
N VAL A 64 -10.74 -0.15 7.34
CA VAL A 64 -9.86 0.15 6.20
C VAL A 64 -10.58 -0.22 4.90
N CYS A 65 -10.74 0.76 4.02
CA CYS A 65 -11.30 0.63 2.68
C CYS A 65 -10.24 0.97 1.63
N ILE A 66 -10.09 0.13 0.60
CA ILE A 66 -9.08 0.31 -0.44
C ILE A 66 -9.72 0.42 -1.81
N TYR A 67 -9.47 1.52 -2.49
CA TYR A 67 -10.03 1.84 -3.79
C TYR A 67 -8.94 1.89 -4.87
N PRO A 68 -9.22 1.39 -6.10
CA PRO A 68 -8.25 1.33 -7.18
C PRO A 68 -7.99 2.67 -7.89
N LEU A 69 -8.65 3.75 -7.48
CA LEU A 69 -8.54 5.08 -8.06
C LEU A 69 -8.72 6.12 -6.94
N PRO A 70 -8.12 7.32 -7.07
CA PRO A 70 -8.38 8.41 -6.13
C PRO A 70 -9.83 8.84 -6.31
N THR A 71 -10.62 8.82 -5.23
CA THR A 71 -11.95 9.43 -5.25
C THR A 71 -11.81 10.95 -5.14
N ARG A 72 -12.76 11.72 -5.71
CA ARG A 72 -12.73 13.19 -5.65
C ARG A 72 -13.06 13.75 -4.25
N ASP A 73 -13.27 12.88 -3.25
CA ASP A 73 -13.62 13.32 -1.91
C ASP A 73 -12.49 14.10 -1.24
N GLN A 74 -12.92 15.20 -0.64
CA GLN A 74 -12.10 16.18 0.09
C GLN A 74 -11.73 15.58 1.46
N GLY A 75 -10.52 15.05 1.57
CA GLY A 75 -10.02 14.46 2.82
C GLY A 75 -8.69 13.71 2.71
N VAL A 76 -7.97 13.87 1.59
CA VAL A 76 -6.65 13.25 1.43
C VAL A 76 -5.65 14.00 2.30
N LEU A 77 -5.13 13.28 3.30
CA LEU A 77 -4.17 13.84 4.25
C LEU A 77 -2.73 13.62 3.82
N THR A 78 -2.50 12.61 2.98
CA THR A 78 -1.16 12.20 2.59
C THR A 78 -1.16 11.68 1.16
N TYR A 79 -0.21 12.16 0.36
CA TYR A 79 0.15 11.54 -0.91
C TYR A 79 1.48 10.80 -0.74
N VAL A 80 1.54 9.58 -1.26
CA VAL A 80 2.75 8.76 -1.29
C VAL A 80 2.99 8.33 -2.73
N ALA A 81 4.21 8.51 -3.24
CA ALA A 81 4.61 7.97 -4.53
C ALA A 81 5.86 7.11 -4.38
N LEU A 82 5.85 5.93 -4.99
CA LEU A 82 6.96 4.99 -5.00
C LEU A 82 6.92 4.07 -6.22
N THR A 83 8.06 3.47 -6.56
CA THR A 83 8.11 2.47 -7.63
C THR A 83 7.64 1.09 -7.12
N PRO A 84 7.18 0.19 -8.01
CA PRO A 84 6.90 -1.20 -7.65
C PRO A 84 8.10 -1.91 -7.00
N ASP A 85 9.31 -1.63 -7.45
CA ASP A 85 10.53 -2.25 -6.91
C ASP A 85 10.83 -1.75 -5.50
N THR A 86 10.66 -0.45 -5.25
CA THR A 86 10.75 0.13 -3.90
C THR A 86 9.72 -0.51 -2.97
N LEU A 87 8.46 -0.66 -3.43
CA LEU A 87 7.42 -1.31 -2.63
C LEU A 87 7.76 -2.76 -2.31
N ILE A 88 8.29 -3.51 -3.29
CA ILE A 88 8.75 -4.89 -3.06
C ILE A 88 9.89 -4.91 -2.05
N ALA A 89 10.87 -4.00 -2.17
CA ALA A 89 11.99 -3.92 -1.24
C ALA A 89 11.55 -3.59 0.19
N LEU A 90 10.54 -2.74 0.36
CA LEU A 90 9.92 -2.43 1.66
C LEU A 90 9.21 -3.64 2.24
N ILE A 91 8.42 -4.35 1.42
CA ILE A 91 7.70 -5.57 1.82
C ILE A 91 8.66 -6.70 2.21
N GLU A 92 9.79 -6.81 1.51
CA GLU A 92 10.85 -7.79 1.77
C GLU A 92 11.86 -7.30 2.82
N GLU A 93 11.65 -6.10 3.37
CA GLU A 93 12.48 -5.48 4.43
C GLU A 93 13.95 -5.32 4.04
N ARG A 94 14.23 -5.35 2.74
CA ARG A 94 15.53 -4.95 2.18
C ARG A 94 15.74 -3.44 2.24
N LEU A 95 14.66 -2.71 2.55
CA LEU A 95 14.61 -1.25 2.68
C LEU A 95 13.64 -0.90 3.82
N THR A 96 13.97 0.11 4.64
CA THR A 96 12.99 0.71 5.56
C THR A 96 12.29 1.90 4.90
N LEU A 97 11.13 2.31 5.43
CA LEU A 97 10.44 3.51 4.94
C LEU A 97 11.32 4.77 5.02
N MET A 98 12.14 4.88 6.08
CA MET A 98 13.06 6.00 6.25
C MET A 98 14.20 5.94 5.23
N ASP A 99 14.77 4.77 4.96
CA ASP A 99 15.78 4.60 3.92
C ASP A 99 15.22 4.97 2.54
N ALA A 100 14.01 4.50 2.22
CA ALA A 100 13.34 4.82 0.97
C ALA A 100 13.09 6.32 0.82
N PHE A 101 12.68 6.98 1.91
CA PHE A 101 12.45 8.42 1.94
C PHE A 101 13.76 9.20 1.71
N PHE A 102 14.82 8.89 2.45
CA PHE A 102 16.10 9.59 2.33
C PHE A 102 16.82 9.34 1.00
N ARG A 103 16.59 8.18 0.36
CA ARG A 103 17.10 7.89 -0.99
C ARG A 103 16.32 8.56 -2.11
N GLY A 104 15.15 9.13 -1.81
CA GLY A 104 14.23 9.69 -2.80
C GLY A 104 13.39 8.64 -3.55
N ASP A 105 13.43 7.38 -3.12
CA ASP A 105 12.64 6.27 -3.69
C ASP A 105 11.17 6.29 -3.22
N LEU A 106 10.91 6.96 -2.09
CA LEU A 106 9.61 7.20 -1.50
C LEU A 106 9.37 8.71 -1.35
N ILE A 107 8.44 9.25 -2.12
CA ILE A 107 8.03 10.64 -2.02
C ILE A 107 6.78 10.68 -1.14
N VAL A 108 6.84 11.44 -0.05
CA VAL A 108 5.69 11.63 0.86
C VAL A 108 5.37 13.11 0.95
N GLN A 109 4.13 13.47 0.66
CA GLN A 109 3.58 14.79 0.92
C GLN A 109 2.64 14.69 2.12
N VAL A 110 3.14 15.06 3.29
CA VAL A 110 2.39 15.05 4.56
C VAL A 110 2.95 16.09 5.53
N GLY A 111 2.14 16.53 6.49
CA GLY A 111 2.65 17.26 7.67
C GLY A 111 3.63 16.40 8.47
N SER A 112 4.81 16.94 8.78
CA SER A 112 5.95 16.24 9.41
C SER A 112 5.58 15.39 10.65
N ALA A 113 4.70 15.87 11.53
CA ALA A 113 4.28 15.14 12.73
C ALA A 113 3.54 13.80 12.42
N VAL A 114 2.89 13.69 11.27
CA VAL A 114 2.15 12.49 10.86
C VAL A 114 3.09 11.39 10.37
N LEU A 115 4.27 11.75 9.86
CA LEU A 115 5.23 10.80 9.29
C LEU A 115 5.82 9.86 10.36
N HIS A 116 6.17 10.40 11.54
CA HIS A 116 6.66 9.58 12.65
C HIS A 116 5.61 8.59 13.16
N VAL A 117 4.36 9.04 13.29
CA VAL A 117 3.23 8.18 13.69
C VAL A 117 2.99 7.09 12.66
N ALA A 118 3.04 7.43 11.36
CA ALA A 118 2.89 6.46 10.29
C ALA A 118 4.00 5.40 10.31
N TYR A 119 5.26 5.81 10.53
CA TYR A 119 6.39 4.88 10.62
C TYR A 119 6.23 3.87 11.75
N GLU A 120 5.83 4.31 12.95
CA GLU A 120 5.60 3.44 14.09
C GLU A 120 4.55 2.36 13.79
N TYR A 121 3.43 2.75 13.18
CA TYR A 121 2.38 1.81 12.80
C TYR A 121 2.80 0.87 11.67
N CYS A 122 3.53 1.37 10.67
CA CYS A 122 4.07 0.51 9.63
C CYS A 122 4.99 -0.57 10.21
N ARG A 123 5.82 -0.23 11.21
CA ARG A 123 6.68 -1.20 11.88
C ARG A 123 5.86 -2.26 12.64
N GLN A 124 4.87 -1.85 13.42
CA GLN A 124 3.99 -2.76 14.16
C GLN A 124 3.25 -3.72 13.22
N ILE A 125 2.65 -3.19 12.13
CA ILE A 125 1.94 -3.99 11.13
C ILE A 125 2.91 -4.97 10.44
N ALA A 126 4.13 -4.54 10.12
CA ALA A 126 5.13 -5.41 9.50
C ALA A 126 5.53 -6.57 10.41
N ASP A 127 5.82 -6.29 11.69
CA ASP A 127 6.16 -7.30 12.68
C ASP A 127 5.04 -8.36 12.82
N THR A 128 3.78 -7.92 12.86
CA THR A 128 2.63 -8.82 12.86
C THR A 128 2.48 -9.60 11.55
N ALA A 129 2.67 -8.95 10.41
CA ALA A 129 2.55 -9.59 9.11
C ALA A 129 3.57 -10.72 8.92
N ARG A 130 4.77 -10.60 9.49
CA ARG A 130 5.77 -11.69 9.51
C ARG A 130 5.28 -12.95 10.21
N GLN A 131 4.55 -12.79 11.31
CA GLN A 131 4.10 -13.90 12.14
C GLN A 131 2.86 -14.60 11.54
N SER A 132 2.12 -13.92 10.66
CA SER A 132 0.93 -14.45 10.01
C SER A 132 1.21 -15.16 8.68
N ARG A 133 1.02 -16.47 8.64
CA ARG A 133 1.08 -17.25 7.38
C ARG A 133 0.09 -16.74 6.32
N ARG A 134 -1.08 -16.25 6.75
CA ARG A 134 -2.12 -15.76 5.82
C ARG A 134 -1.71 -14.41 5.22
N LEU A 135 -1.15 -13.50 6.01
CA LEU A 135 -0.61 -12.23 5.50
C LEU A 135 0.59 -12.46 4.59
N GLN A 136 1.51 -13.36 4.95
CA GLN A 136 2.64 -13.74 4.10
C GLN A 136 2.19 -14.28 2.74
N TRP A 137 1.12 -15.08 2.69
CA TRP A 137 0.57 -15.53 1.40
C TRP A 137 0.01 -14.37 0.57
N VAL A 138 -0.70 -13.41 1.18
CA VAL A 138 -1.20 -12.24 0.46
C VAL A 138 -0.06 -11.38 -0.06
N ILE A 139 0.98 -11.15 0.75
CA ILE A 139 2.22 -10.48 0.37
C ILE A 139 2.86 -11.15 -0.86
N PHE A 140 2.99 -12.47 -0.86
CA PHE A 140 3.49 -13.22 -2.00
C PHE A 140 2.65 -13.01 -3.28
N ARG A 141 1.31 -12.96 -3.14
CA ARG A 141 0.42 -12.68 -4.27
C ARG A 141 0.53 -11.24 -4.77
N PHE A 142 0.77 -10.29 -3.86
CA PHE A 142 1.02 -8.89 -4.19
C PHE A 142 2.29 -8.76 -5.02
N ARG A 143 3.40 -9.34 -4.54
CA ARG A 143 4.69 -9.38 -5.26
C ARG A 143 4.55 -9.97 -6.66
N ASN A 144 3.94 -11.14 -6.78
CA ASN A 144 3.77 -11.79 -8.09
C ASN A 144 2.92 -10.97 -9.06
N THR A 145 1.98 -10.16 -8.55
CA THR A 145 1.17 -9.27 -9.38
C THR A 145 2.03 -8.11 -9.90
N LEU A 146 2.86 -7.52 -9.04
CA LEU A 146 3.81 -6.46 -9.43
C LEU A 146 4.87 -6.96 -10.41
N CYS A 147 5.56 -8.07 -10.13
CA CYS A 147 6.63 -8.59 -10.99
C CYS A 147 6.13 -9.00 -12.39
N ARG A 148 4.89 -9.48 -12.50
CA ARG A 148 4.28 -9.80 -13.80
C ARG A 148 3.96 -8.54 -14.60
N HIS A 149 3.62 -7.45 -13.92
CA HIS A 149 3.37 -6.17 -14.57
C HIS A 149 4.68 -5.58 -15.09
N THR A 150 5.72 -5.51 -14.26
CA THR A 150 7.03 -4.96 -14.66
C THR A 150 7.66 -5.72 -15.82
N ARG A 151 7.64 -7.08 -15.80
CA ARG A 151 8.15 -7.88 -16.94
C ARG A 151 7.40 -7.63 -18.25
N ARG A 152 6.09 -7.39 -18.18
CA ARG A 152 5.28 -7.13 -19.39
C ARG A 152 5.58 -5.76 -20.00
N THR A 153 5.84 -4.77 -19.16
CA THR A 153 6.21 -3.43 -19.63
C THR A 153 7.58 -3.40 -20.29
N ASP A 154 8.50 -4.27 -19.87
CA ASP A 154 9.83 -4.38 -20.49
C ASP A 154 9.79 -5.12 -21.83
N SER A 155 8.99 -6.18 -21.95
CA SER A 155 8.84 -6.95 -23.20
C SER A 155 8.11 -6.22 -24.34
N GLY A 156 7.52 -5.06 -24.07
CA GLY A 156 6.83 -4.23 -25.08
C GLY A 156 7.69 -3.08 -25.62
N ARG A 157 8.98 -3.03 -25.25
CA ARG A 157 9.96 -2.02 -25.69
C ARG A 157 10.96 -2.53 -26.73
N GLU A 158 10.80 -3.77 -27.22
CA GLU A 158 11.58 -4.35 -28.31
C GLU A 158 10.86 -4.22 -29.66
#